data_AF-A0A371XB57-F1
#
_entry.id   AF-A0A371XB57-F1
#
_cell.length_a   1.000
_cell.length_b   1.000
_cell.length_c   1.000
_cell.angle_alpha   90.00
_cell.angle_beta   90.00
_cell.angle_gamma   90.00
#
_symmetry.space_group_name_H-M   'P 1'
#
loop_
_entity.id
_entity.type
_entity.pdbx_description
1 polymer ?
#
loop_
_entity_poly.entity_id
_entity_poly.type
_entity_poly.pdbx_seq_one_letter_code
_entity_poly.pdbx_strand_id
1 'polypeptide(L)'
;MSDSRNRENNNRKAYDTMTTIARETYGMLEVLTVSRHRGPRDTWGAARDRTAREIGLKPAYAKRLWERWAEMRDVSGAAYKAVREAYDAQCLKNEMMADHHAAVREMIANGATDEECRAADRRMAQALVGAAEEAANAKTGRAKAER
;
A
#
# COMPACT_ATOMS: atom_id res chain seq x y z
N MET A 1 5.85 -16.07 43.48
CA MET A 1 4.72 -16.57 42.66
C MET A 1 4.03 -15.51 41.80
N SER A 2 4.29 -14.21 41.99
CA SER A 2 3.69 -13.13 41.17
C SER A 2 4.37 -12.91 39.81
N ASP A 3 5.64 -13.30 39.68
CA ASP A 3 6.47 -13.02 38.49
C ASP A 3 6.14 -13.90 37.27
N SER A 4 5.73 -15.16 37.51
CA SER A 4 5.39 -16.10 36.42
C SER A 4 4.10 -15.72 35.71
N ARG A 5 3.06 -15.32 36.45
CA ARG A 5 1.79 -14.85 35.88
C ARG A 5 1.95 -13.55 35.09
N ASN A 6 2.85 -12.67 35.54
CA ASN A 6 3.12 -11.41 34.84
C ASN A 6 3.84 -11.66 33.50
N ARG A 7 4.78 -12.62 33.46
CA ARG A 7 5.41 -13.10 32.21
C ARG A 7 4.40 -13.72 31.25
N GLU A 8 3.52 -14.59 31.73
CA GLU A 8 2.49 -15.22 30.88
C GLU A 8 1.53 -14.19 30.28
N ASN A 9 1.06 -13.23 31.09
CA ASN A 9 0.17 -12.18 30.61
C ASN A 9 0.84 -11.27 29.57
N ASN A 10 2.12 -10.93 29.77
CA ASN A 10 2.88 -10.15 28.78
C ASN A 10 3.10 -10.92 27.48
N ASN A 11 3.42 -12.21 27.56
CA ASN A 11 3.59 -13.06 26.39
C ASN A 11 2.29 -13.21 25.59
N ARG A 12 1.15 -13.34 26.28
CA ARG A 12 -0.17 -13.41 25.62
C ARG A 12 -0.51 -12.11 24.90
N LYS A 13 -0.30 -10.96 25.55
CA LYS A 13 -0.50 -9.64 24.92
C LYS A 13 0.41 -9.44 23.69
N ALA A 14 1.67 -9.86 23.78
CA ALA A 14 2.59 -9.82 22.65
C ALA A 14 2.07 -10.67 21.48
N TYR A 15 1.58 -11.89 21.76
CA TYR A 15 1.00 -12.78 20.74
C TYR A 15 -0.21 -12.14 20.03
N ASP A 16 -1.16 -11.60 20.80
CA ASP A 16 -2.36 -10.95 20.26
C ASP A 16 -1.99 -9.73 19.38
N THR A 17 -0.97 -8.97 19.80
CA THR A 17 -0.48 -7.80 19.06
C THR A 17 0.19 -8.22 17.75
N MET A 18 1.00 -9.29 17.77
CA MET A 18 1.69 -9.76 16.57
C MET A 18 0.75 -10.43 15.56
N THR A 19 -0.27 -11.16 16.03
CA THR A 19 -1.35 -11.67 15.17
C THR A 19 -2.12 -10.52 14.51
N THR A 20 -2.31 -9.40 15.22
CA THR A 20 -2.92 -8.18 14.68
C THR A 20 -2.06 -7.56 13.58
N ILE A 21 -0.74 -7.43 13.79
CA ILE A 21 0.19 -6.88 12.79
C ILE A 21 0.21 -7.77 11.53
N ALA A 22 0.24 -9.10 11.69
CA ALA A 22 0.21 -10.01 10.54
C ALA A 22 -1.07 -9.85 9.70
N ARG A 23 -2.22 -9.75 10.36
CA ARG A 23 -3.51 -9.49 9.71
C ARG A 23 -3.53 -8.14 9.00
N GLU A 24 -3.08 -7.09 9.67
CA GLU A 24 -3.03 -5.73 9.12
C GLU A 24 -2.13 -5.67 7.89
N THR A 25 -0.91 -6.23 7.98
CA THR A 25 0.03 -6.28 6.86
C THR A 25 -0.57 -7.05 5.69
N TYR A 26 -1.26 -8.16 5.95
CA TYR A 26 -1.94 -8.94 4.93
C TYR A 26 -3.05 -8.12 4.24
N GLY A 27 -3.93 -7.47 5.00
CA GLY A 27 -5.01 -6.65 4.45
C GLY A 27 -4.50 -5.51 3.58
N MET A 28 -3.43 -4.83 4.01
CA MET A 28 -2.77 -3.81 3.19
C MET A 28 -2.19 -4.40 1.89
N LEU A 29 -1.52 -5.55 1.98
CA LEU A 29 -0.96 -6.25 0.80
C LEU A 29 -2.07 -6.69 -0.17
N GLU A 30 -3.22 -7.11 0.35
CA GLU A 30 -4.40 -7.48 -0.44
C GLU A 30 -4.92 -6.29 -1.25
N VAL A 31 -5.16 -5.15 -0.61
CA VAL A 31 -5.61 -3.93 -1.29
C VAL A 31 -4.62 -3.50 -2.39
N LEU A 32 -3.33 -3.51 -2.08
CA LEU A 32 -2.29 -3.22 -3.07
C LEU A 32 -2.34 -4.24 -4.22
N THR A 33 -2.47 -5.52 -3.93
CA THR A 33 -2.55 -6.57 -4.96
C THR A 33 -3.76 -6.40 -5.87
N VAL A 34 -4.93 -6.05 -5.32
CA VAL A 34 -6.15 -5.75 -6.09
C VAL A 34 -5.92 -4.59 -7.04
N SER A 35 -5.33 -3.49 -6.58
CA SER A 35 -5.03 -2.35 -7.46
C SER A 35 -4.01 -2.64 -8.57
N ARG A 36 -3.22 -3.72 -8.45
CA ARG A 36 -2.26 -4.18 -9.46
C ARG A 36 -2.80 -5.30 -10.35
N HIS A 37 -4.01 -5.80 -10.11
CA HIS A 37 -4.62 -6.84 -10.92
C HIS A 37 -5.06 -6.28 -12.28
N ARG A 38 -4.64 -6.92 -13.37
CA ARG A 38 -4.82 -6.41 -14.75
C ARG A 38 -6.08 -6.96 -15.44
N GLY A 39 -6.96 -7.63 -14.72
CA GLY A 39 -8.21 -8.17 -15.26
C GLY A 39 -8.20 -9.69 -15.54
N PRO A 40 -9.15 -10.21 -16.33
CA PRO A 40 -9.53 -11.63 -16.31
C PRO A 40 -8.44 -12.66 -16.65
N ARG A 41 -7.43 -12.27 -17.45
CA ARG A 41 -6.31 -13.16 -17.82
C ARG A 41 -5.14 -13.13 -16.83
N ASP A 42 -5.23 -12.30 -15.81
CA ASP A 42 -4.18 -12.10 -14.82
C ASP A 42 -4.48 -12.88 -13.55
N THR A 43 -3.43 -13.42 -12.93
CA THR A 43 -3.58 -14.23 -11.72
C THR A 43 -3.30 -13.39 -10.47
N TRP A 44 -3.98 -13.69 -9.37
CA TRP A 44 -3.71 -13.07 -8.07
C TRP A 44 -2.26 -13.27 -7.62
N GLY A 45 -1.67 -14.44 -7.90
CA GLY A 45 -0.26 -14.71 -7.63
C GLY A 45 0.67 -13.78 -8.43
N ALA A 46 0.39 -13.57 -9.72
CA ALA A 46 1.18 -12.64 -10.53
C ALA A 46 1.02 -11.18 -10.09
N ALA A 47 -0.20 -10.76 -9.73
CA ALA A 47 -0.47 -9.42 -9.19
C ALA A 47 0.26 -9.18 -7.86
N ARG A 48 0.24 -10.16 -6.96
CA ARG A 48 0.97 -10.12 -5.69
C ARG A 48 2.48 -10.03 -5.94
N ASP A 49 3.03 -10.83 -6.85
CA ASP A 49 4.46 -10.83 -7.12
C ASP A 49 4.92 -9.52 -7.77
N ARG A 50 4.09 -8.88 -8.60
CA ARG A 50 4.35 -7.53 -9.10
C ARG A 50 4.34 -6.50 -7.97
N THR A 51 3.31 -6.55 -7.12
CA THR A 51 3.20 -5.68 -5.94
C THR A 51 4.43 -5.83 -5.04
N ALA A 52 4.85 -7.06 -4.76
CA ALA A 52 6.02 -7.36 -3.94
C ALA A 52 7.29 -6.74 -4.53
N ARG A 53 7.53 -6.90 -5.85
CA ARG A 53 8.68 -6.30 -6.52
C ARG A 53 8.66 -4.78 -6.47
N GLU A 54 7.50 -4.17 -6.67
CA GLU A 54 7.32 -2.71 -6.65
C GLU A 54 7.64 -2.11 -5.28
N ILE A 55 7.22 -2.76 -4.19
CA ILE A 55 7.46 -2.28 -2.82
C ILE A 55 8.78 -2.77 -2.21
N GLY A 56 9.61 -3.49 -2.97
CA GLY A 56 10.90 -4.02 -2.49
C GLY A 56 10.79 -5.24 -1.56
N LEU A 57 9.66 -5.94 -1.54
CA LEU A 57 9.45 -7.16 -0.77
C LEU A 57 9.83 -8.40 -1.60
N LYS A 58 10.50 -9.38 -0.97
CA LYS A 58 10.78 -10.66 -1.63
C LYS A 58 9.45 -11.36 -2.00
N PRO A 59 9.24 -11.80 -3.26
CA PRO A 59 7.99 -12.48 -3.66
C PRO A 59 7.66 -13.71 -2.82
N ALA A 60 8.67 -14.47 -2.38
CA ALA A 60 8.49 -15.60 -1.47
C ALA A 60 7.93 -15.19 -0.09
N TYR A 61 8.34 -14.02 0.42
CA TYR A 61 7.83 -13.48 1.68
C TYR A 61 6.39 -12.98 1.52
N ALA A 62 6.11 -12.25 0.42
CA ALA A 62 4.75 -11.84 0.08
C ALA A 62 3.81 -13.04 -0.08
N LYS A 63 4.28 -14.12 -0.72
CA LYS A 63 3.54 -15.39 -0.82
C LYS A 63 3.22 -15.98 0.56
N ARG A 64 4.21 -16.05 1.44
CA ARG A 64 4.02 -16.55 2.81
C ARG A 64 2.98 -15.72 3.56
N LEU A 65 3.05 -14.40 3.47
CA LEU A 65 2.07 -13.51 4.11
C LEU A 65 0.67 -13.75 3.52
N TRP A 66 0.56 -13.85 2.20
CA TRP A 66 -0.71 -14.10 1.51
C TRP A 66 -1.40 -15.40 1.96
N GLU A 67 -0.64 -16.49 2.05
CA GLU A 67 -1.20 -17.83 2.28
C GLU A 67 -1.31 -18.19 3.77
N ARG A 68 -0.44 -17.62 4.62
CA ARG A 68 -0.24 -18.10 6.00
C ARG A 68 -0.24 -17.00 7.05
N TRP A 69 -0.78 -15.80 6.78
CA TRP A 69 -0.79 -14.70 7.76
C TRP A 69 -1.43 -15.10 9.10
N ALA A 70 -2.47 -15.95 9.09
CA ALA A 70 -3.16 -16.39 10.30
C ALA A 70 -2.28 -17.28 11.22
N GLU A 71 -1.28 -17.93 10.64
CA GLU A 71 -0.32 -18.79 11.35
C GLU A 71 0.99 -18.04 11.66
N MET A 72 1.17 -16.83 11.15
CA MET A 72 2.37 -16.04 11.36
C MET A 72 2.38 -15.48 12.78
N ARG A 73 3.44 -15.83 13.51
CA ARG A 73 3.72 -15.27 14.84
C ARG A 73 4.29 -13.87 14.77
N ASP A 74 4.92 -13.52 13.65
CA ASP A 74 5.63 -12.27 13.47
C ASP A 74 5.66 -11.84 12.00
N VAL A 75 5.74 -10.52 11.81
CA VAL A 75 6.07 -9.91 10.52
C VAL A 75 7.34 -9.09 10.73
N SER A 76 8.25 -9.15 9.76
CA SER A 76 9.45 -8.32 9.78
C SER A 76 9.05 -6.85 9.80
N GLY A 77 9.58 -6.05 10.73
CA GLY A 77 9.29 -4.63 10.80
C GLY A 77 9.59 -3.88 9.50
N ALA A 78 10.62 -4.32 8.75
CA ALA A 78 10.92 -3.78 7.43
C ALA A 78 9.83 -4.11 6.39
N ALA A 79 9.29 -5.33 6.42
CA ALA A 79 8.20 -5.73 5.54
C ALA A 79 6.91 -4.97 5.88
N TYR A 80 6.56 -4.86 7.16
CA TYR A 80 5.41 -4.09 7.60
C TYR A 80 5.52 -2.62 7.16
N LYS A 81 6.68 -1.99 7.41
CA LYS A 81 6.93 -0.60 7.00
C LYS A 81 6.80 -0.41 5.48
N ALA A 82 7.39 -1.30 4.68
CA ALA A 82 7.33 -1.21 3.22
C ALA A 82 5.89 -1.35 2.70
N VAL A 83 5.11 -2.29 3.24
CA VAL A 83 3.70 -2.48 2.87
C VAL A 83 2.86 -1.29 3.29
N ARG A 84 3.04 -0.78 4.52
CA ARG A 84 2.31 0.37 5.04
C ARG A 84 2.58 1.64 4.22
N GLU A 85 3.85 1.95 3.95
CA GLU A 85 4.21 3.13 3.13
C GLU A 85 3.59 3.06 1.73
N ALA A 86 3.58 1.88 1.11
CA ALA A 86 2.95 1.69 -0.19
C ALA A 86 1.43 1.81 -0.13
N TYR A 87 0.82 1.30 0.94
CA TYR A 87 -0.61 1.42 1.20
C TYR A 87 -1.02 2.88 1.40
N ASP A 88 -0.30 3.63 2.24
CA ASP A 88 -0.56 5.06 2.49
C ASP A 88 -0.46 5.87 1.20
N ALA A 89 0.55 5.60 0.35
CA ALA A 89 0.67 6.22 -0.96
C ALA A 89 -0.51 5.89 -1.89
N GLN A 90 -1.03 4.66 -1.81
CA GLN A 90 -2.21 4.25 -2.58
C GLN A 90 -3.48 4.95 -2.08
N CYS A 91 -3.65 5.11 -0.77
CA CYS A 91 -4.75 5.87 -0.18
C CYS A 91 -4.72 7.33 -0.63
N LEU A 92 -3.56 7.99 -0.52
CA LEU A 92 -3.40 9.37 -0.98
C LEU A 92 -3.75 9.52 -2.46
N LYS A 93 -3.30 8.60 -3.31
CA LYS A 93 -3.67 8.59 -4.73
C LYS A 93 -5.18 8.49 -4.93
N ASN A 94 -5.86 7.63 -4.16
CA ASN A 94 -7.30 7.45 -4.26
C ASN A 94 -8.06 8.71 -3.80
N GLU A 95 -7.60 9.35 -2.73
CA GLU A 95 -8.16 10.62 -2.23
C GLU A 95 -8.03 11.72 -3.30
N MET A 96 -6.84 11.89 -3.88
CA MET A 96 -6.64 12.87 -4.95
C MET A 96 -7.52 12.59 -6.19
N MET A 97 -7.71 11.31 -6.54
CA MET A 97 -8.63 10.93 -7.62
C MET A 97 -10.08 11.25 -7.27
N ALA A 98 -10.50 11.01 -6.04
CA ALA A 98 -11.85 11.31 -5.57
C ALA A 98 -12.14 12.82 -5.63
N ASP A 99 -11.20 13.64 -5.18
CA ASP A 99 -11.28 15.10 -5.25
C ASP A 99 -11.34 15.59 -6.70
N HIS A 100 -10.48 15.04 -7.57
CA HIS A 100 -10.51 15.34 -9.01
C HIS A 100 -11.86 15.00 -9.63
N HIS A 101 -12.41 13.81 -9.35
CA HIS A 101 -13.71 13.42 -9.86
C HIS A 101 -14.84 14.30 -9.32
N ALA A 102 -14.75 14.80 -8.09
CA ALA A 102 -15.71 15.76 -7.56
C ALA A 102 -15.64 17.09 -8.33
N ALA A 103 -14.43 17.62 -8.57
CA ALA A 103 -14.21 18.83 -9.34
C ALA A 103 -14.70 18.69 -10.80
N VAL A 104 -14.42 17.56 -11.46
CA VAL A 104 -14.89 17.30 -12.83
C VAL A 104 -16.42 17.22 -12.88
N ARG A 105 -17.07 16.59 -11.89
CA ARG A 105 -18.55 16.59 -11.81
C ARG A 105 -19.12 18.00 -11.69
N GLU A 106 -18.50 18.87 -10.90
CA GLU A 106 -18.88 20.27 -10.77
C GLU A 106 -18.67 21.05 -12.07
N MET A 107 -17.54 20.85 -12.75
CA MET A 107 -17.28 21.43 -14.07
C MET A 107 -18.36 21.05 -15.08
N ILE A 108 -18.73 19.77 -15.15
CA ILE A 108 -19.79 19.27 -16.02
C ILE A 108 -21.13 19.93 -15.67
N ALA A 109 -21.47 20.02 -14.37
CA ALA A 109 -22.69 20.69 -13.93
C ALA A 109 -22.74 22.18 -14.32
N ASN A 110 -21.57 22.83 -14.39
CA ASN A 110 -21.42 24.22 -14.82
C ASN A 110 -21.26 24.38 -16.35
N GLY A 111 -21.50 23.31 -17.13
CA GLY A 111 -21.51 23.36 -18.58
C GLY A 111 -20.14 23.24 -19.25
N ALA A 112 -19.13 22.71 -18.55
CA ALA A 112 -17.82 22.43 -19.15
C ALA A 112 -17.95 21.46 -20.32
N THR A 113 -17.12 21.69 -21.33
CA THR A 113 -17.01 20.85 -22.52
C THR A 113 -16.22 19.56 -22.24
N ASP A 114 -16.41 18.57 -23.11
CA ASP A 114 -15.62 17.33 -23.08
C ASP A 114 -14.11 17.60 -23.16
N GLU A 115 -13.69 18.63 -23.90
CA GLU A 115 -12.28 18.96 -24.07
C GLU A 115 -11.66 19.52 -22.78
N GLU A 116 -12.42 20.34 -22.05
CA GLU A 116 -12.02 20.86 -20.74
C GLU A 116 -11.92 19.75 -19.70
N CYS A 117 -12.88 18.82 -19.69
CA CYS A 117 -12.84 17.65 -18.81
C CYS A 117 -11.64 16.76 -19.11
N ARG A 118 -11.38 16.45 -20.39
CA ARG A 118 -10.19 15.68 -20.80
C ARG A 118 -8.88 16.41 -20.49
N ALA A 119 -8.85 17.73 -20.57
CA ALA A 119 -7.69 18.53 -20.18
C ALA A 119 -7.44 18.45 -18.67
N ALA A 120 -8.49 18.48 -17.85
CA ALA A 120 -8.40 18.27 -16.42
C ALA A 120 -7.87 16.86 -16.10
N ASP A 121 -8.37 15.82 -16.76
CA ASP A 121 -7.88 14.44 -16.60
C ASP A 121 -6.38 14.32 -16.92
N ARG A 122 -5.91 14.96 -18.01
CA ARG A 122 -4.48 14.96 -18.36
C ARG A 122 -3.63 15.64 -17.30
N ARG A 123 -4.07 16.79 -16.75
CA ARG A 123 -3.36 17.50 -15.68
C ARG A 123 -3.28 16.64 -14.43
N MET A 124 -4.37 15.98 -14.08
CA MET A 124 -4.40 15.10 -12.91
C MET A 124 -3.48 13.88 -13.09
N ALA A 125 -3.46 13.28 -14.29
CA ALA A 125 -2.54 12.20 -14.61
C ALA A 125 -1.07 12.65 -14.50
N GLN A 126 -0.73 13.85 -14.97
CA GLN A 126 0.61 14.43 -14.81
C GLN A 126 0.96 14.68 -13.34
N ALA A 127 0.04 15.22 -12.55
CA ALA A 127 0.24 15.46 -11.12
C ALA A 127 0.53 14.16 -10.35
N LEU A 128 -0.17 13.06 -10.67
CA LEU A 128 0.10 11.76 -10.07
C LEU A 128 1.48 11.20 -10.45
N VAL A 129 1.90 11.38 -11.71
CA VAL A 129 3.23 10.94 -12.15
C VAL A 129 4.32 11.75 -11.45
N GLY A 130 4.18 13.08 -11.39
CA GLY A 130 5.13 13.95 -10.69
C GLY A 130 5.24 13.61 -9.20
N ALA A 131 4.12 13.39 -8.51
CA ALA A 131 4.12 13.00 -7.10
C ALA A 131 4.83 11.64 -6.87
N ALA A 132 4.67 10.69 -7.80
CA ALA A 132 5.36 9.41 -7.74
C ALA A 132 6.88 9.54 -7.97
N GLU A 133 7.30 10.40 -8.91
CA GLU A 133 8.71 10.68 -9.19
C GLU A 133 9.41 11.41 -8.04
N GLU A 134 8.73 12.38 -7.42
CA GLU A 134 9.24 13.08 -6.23
C GLU A 134 9.40 12.13 -5.05
N ALA A 135 8.40 11.26 -4.80
CA ALA A 135 8.48 10.25 -3.76
C ALA A 135 9.61 9.22 -4.01
N ALA A 136 9.86 8.86 -5.27
CA ALA A 136 10.98 8.00 -5.64
C ALA A 136 12.33 8.71 -5.40
N ASN A 137 12.48 9.96 -5.86
CA ASN A 137 13.69 10.75 -5.69
C ASN A 137 14.03 11.05 -4.23
N ALA A 138 13.03 11.26 -3.36
CA ALA A 138 13.25 11.43 -1.92
C ALA A 138 13.89 10.18 -1.27
N LYS A 139 13.56 8.97 -1.77
CA LYS A 139 14.15 7.72 -1.28
C LYS A 139 15.60 7.55 -1.76
N THR A 140 15.92 7.95 -2.99
CA THR A 140 17.28 7.88 -3.55
C THR A 140 18.21 8.98 -3.03
N GLY A 141 17.69 10.19 -2.78
CA GLY A 141 18.45 11.33 -2.24
C GLY A 141 18.95 11.09 -0.82
N ARG A 142 18.13 10.44 0.03
CA ARG A 142 18.52 10.06 1.39
C ARG A 142 19.63 8.99 1.41
N ALA A 143 19.63 8.08 0.43
CA ALA A 143 20.66 7.04 0.30
C ALA A 143 22.03 7.57 -0.18
N LYS A 144 22.09 8.77 -0.76
CA LYS A 144 23.35 9.43 -1.18
C LYS A 144 23.97 10.33 -0.11
N ALA A 145 23.19 10.76 0.89
CA ALA A 145 23.66 11.67 1.94
C ALA A 145 24.33 10.96 3.14
N GLU A 146 24.26 9.62 3.21
CA GLU A 146 24.84 8.80 4.28
C GLU A 146 26.10 8.00 3.85
N ARG A 147 26.78 8.43 2.76
CA ARG A 147 28.06 7.85 2.32
C ARG A 147 29.19 8.86 2.39
#